data_AF-A0A838DK64-F1
#
_entry.id   AF-A0A838DK64-F1
#
_cell.length_a   1.000
_cell.length_b   1.000
_cell.length_c   1.000
_cell.angle_alpha   90.00
_cell.angle_beta   90.00
_cell.angle_gamma   90.00
#
_symmetry.space_group_name_H-M   'P 1'
#
loop_
_entity.id
_entity.type
_entity.pdbx_description
1 polymer ?
#
loop_
_entity_poly.entity_id
_entity_poly.type
_entity_poly.pdbx_seq_one_letter_code
_entity_poly.pdbx_strand_id
1 'polypeptide(L)' 'KKRLIRILSQHTGQPEEKVHHDSDRDYYMSAPEAKDYGLVDEVIKSRKEAKLLDGAVPERSTAIAEAALPHKVEE' A
#
# COMPACT_ATOMS: atom_id res chain seq x y z
N LYS A 1 16.56 -19.54 4.59
CA LYS A 1 16.10 -18.54 3.59
C LYS A 1 14.99 -19.09 2.67
N LYS A 2 15.17 -20.23 1.98
CA LYS A 2 14.19 -20.78 1.01
C LYS A 2 12.72 -20.87 1.48
N ARG A 3 12.45 -21.30 2.72
CA ARG A 3 11.08 -21.40 3.26
C ARG A 3 10.36 -20.05 3.29
N LEU A 4 11.04 -18.98 3.71
CA LEU A 4 10.45 -17.65 3.81
C LEU A 4 10.15 -17.07 2.42
N ILE A 5 11.08 -17.24 1.48
CA ILE A 5 10.93 -16.79 0.10
C ILE A 5 9.70 -17.42 -0.56
N ARG A 6 9.50 -18.72 -0.34
CA ARG A 6 8.33 -19.43 -0.86
C ARG A 6 7.01 -18.93 -0.26
N ILE A 7 6.99 -18.64 1.04
CA ILE A 7 5.80 -18.06 1.70
C ILE A 7 5.50 -16.68 1.11
N LEU A 8 6.52 -15.81 1.03
CA LEU A 8 6.38 -14.47 0.47
C LEU A 8 5.88 -14.53 -0.98
N SER A 9 6.51 -15.35 -1.83
CA SER A 9 6.09 -15.57 -3.21
C SER A 9 4.63 -16.02 -3.34
N GLN A 10 4.17 -16.93 -2.47
CA GLN A 10 2.79 -17.41 -2.47
C GLN A 10 1.76 -16.32 -2.14
N HIS A 11 2.10 -15.41 -1.22
CA HIS A 11 1.17 -14.36 -0.79
C HIS A 11 1.25 -13.11 -1.66
N THR A 12 2.41 -12.77 -2.21
CA THR A 12 2.59 -11.59 -3.06
C THR A 12 2.32 -11.86 -4.54
N GLY A 13 2.27 -13.12 -4.96
CA GLY A 13 2.19 -13.50 -6.37
C GLY A 13 3.48 -13.23 -7.15
N GLN A 14 4.55 -12.79 -6.48
CA GLN A 14 5.85 -12.53 -7.11
C GLN A 14 6.65 -13.82 -7.26
N PRO A 15 7.48 -13.97 -8.30
CA PRO A 15 8.33 -15.14 -8.46
C PRO A 15 9.39 -15.25 -7.35
N GLU A 16 9.75 -16.48 -6.97
CA GLU A 16 10.73 -16.75 -5.90
C GLU A 16 12.09 -16.08 -6.16
N GLU A 17 12.51 -15.97 -7.42
CA GLU A 17 13.77 -15.30 -7.81
C GLU A 17 13.76 -13.80 -7.47
N LYS A 18 12.65 -13.12 -7.73
CA LYS A 18 12.50 -11.69 -7.44
C LYS A 18 12.50 -11.44 -5.93
N VAL A 19 11.72 -12.22 -5.19
CA VAL A 19 11.69 -12.15 -3.72
C VAL A 19 13.07 -12.48 -3.12
N HIS A 20 13.81 -13.44 -3.70
CA HIS A 20 15.16 -13.75 -3.27
C HIS A 20 16.12 -12.58 -3.47
N HIS A 21 16.06 -11.91 -4.63
CA HIS A 21 16.88 -10.74 -4.92
C HIS A 21 16.55 -9.56 -4.00
N ASP A 22 15.26 -9.27 -3.84
CA ASP A 22 14.77 -8.17 -3.00
C ASP A 22 15.02 -8.43 -1.50
N SER A 23 15.15 -9.69 -1.09
CA SER A 23 15.47 -10.10 0.29
C SER A 23 16.96 -10.28 0.56
N ASP A 24 17.84 -10.07 -0.42
CA ASP A 24 19.29 -10.14 -0.22
C ASP A 24 19.82 -8.94 0.56
N ARG A 25 19.14 -7.80 0.43
CA ARG A 25 19.39 -6.56 1.19
C ARG A 25 18.09 -5.96 1.70
N ASP A 26 18.21 -5.04 2.65
CA ASP A 26 17.07 -4.27 3.11
C ASP A 26 16.51 -3.43 1.95
N TYR A 27 15.31 -3.80 1.50
CA TYR A 27 14.58 -3.08 0.47
C TYR A 27 13.34 -2.44 1.08
N TYR A 28 13.35 -1.11 1.17
CA TYR A 28 12.24 -0.32 1.68
C TYR A 28 11.30 0.04 0.55
N MET A 29 10.00 -0.21 0.75
CA MET A 29 8.95 0.16 -0.19
C MET A 29 8.05 1.21 0.44
N SER A 30 7.59 2.16 -0.36
CA SER A 30 6.49 3.03 0.03
C SER A 30 5.17 2.26 0.10
N ALA A 31 4.16 2.81 0.77
CA ALA A 31 2.84 2.19 0.85
C ALA A 31 2.22 1.82 -0.52
N PRO A 32 2.24 2.68 -1.56
CA PRO A 32 1.73 2.29 -2.88
C PRO A 32 2.58 1.20 -3.54
N GLU A 33 3.92 1.25 -3.41
CA GLU A 33 4.80 0.20 -3.95
C GLU A 33 4.57 -1.15 -3.27
N ALA A 34 4.33 -1.18 -1.96
CA ALA A 34 3.99 -2.39 -1.24
C ALA A 34 2.66 -3.00 -1.72
N LYS A 35 1.70 -2.15 -2.12
CA LYS A 35 0.44 -2.60 -2.72
C LYS A 35 0.68 -3.22 -4.10
N ASP A 36 1.44 -2.54 -4.95
CA ASP A 36 1.77 -3.03 -6.29
C ASP A 36 2.63 -4.30 -6.25
N TYR A 37 3.45 -4.45 -5.21
CA TYR A 37 4.22 -5.67 -4.97
C TYR A 37 3.34 -6.84 -4.52
N GLY A 38 2.14 -6.58 -4.00
CA GLY A 38 1.24 -7.58 -3.43
C GLY A 38 1.50 -7.90 -1.95
N LEU A 39 2.22 -7.02 -1.23
CA LEU A 39 2.45 -7.17 0.21
C LEU A 39 1.24 -6.70 1.04
N VAL A 40 0.46 -5.77 0.50
CA VAL A 40 -0.74 -5.21 1.14
C VAL A 40 -1.85 -5.05 0.11
N ASP A 41 -3.09 -5.24 0.52
CA ASP A 41 -4.25 -5.14 -0.38
C ASP A 41 -4.59 -3.66 -0.66
N GLU A 42 -4.63 -2.85 0.40
CA GLU A 42 -5.04 -1.46 0.32
C GLU A 42 -4.25 -0.51 1.24
N VAL A 43 -4.12 0.73 0.78
CA VAL A 43 -3.45 1.81 1.50
C VAL A 43 -4.50 2.83 1.91
N ILE A 44 -4.67 3.01 3.21
CA ILE A 44 -5.71 3.87 3.78
C ILE A 44 -5.07 5.14 4.34
N LYS A 45 -5.53 6.32 3.93
CA LYS A 45 -4.98 7.61 4.42
C LYS A 45 -5.69 8.09 5.69
N SER A 46 -6.93 7.68 5.91
CA SER A 46 -7.69 8.08 7.10
C SER A 46 -8.62 6.98 7.61
N ARG A 47 -8.94 7.04 8.92
CA ARG A 47 -9.91 6.13 9.53
C ARG A 47 -11.31 6.22 8.91
N LYS A 48 -11.63 7.34 8.26
CA LYS A 48 -12.89 7.53 7.53
C LYS A 48 -12.93 6.68 6.26
N GLU A 49 -11.81 6.58 5.54
CA GLU A 49 -11.66 5.70 4.37
C GLU A 49 -11.70 4.22 4.76
N ALA A 50 -11.10 3.83 5.90
CA ALA A 50 -11.13 2.44 6.37
C ALA A 50 -12.57 1.90 6.55
N LYS A 51 -13.49 2.75 7.02
CA LYS A 51 -14.91 2.38 7.18
C LYS A 51 -15.64 2.14 5.85
N LEU A 52 -15.14 2.68 4.74
CA LEU A 52 -15.71 2.47 3.41
C LEU A 52 -15.44 1.05 2.87
N LEU A 53 -14.33 0.44 3.31
CA LEU A 53 -13.84 -0.86 2.81
C LEU A 53 -14.53 -2.05 3.49
N ASP A 54 -14.94 -1.89 4.75
CA ASP A 54 -15.64 -2.93 5.55
C ASP A 54 -17.16 -3.04 5.27
N GLY A 55 -17.66 -2.47 4.16
CA GLY A 55 -19.05 -2.63 3.74
C GLY A 55 -20.08 -1.78 4.50
N ALA A 56 -19.64 -0.81 5.32
CA ALA A 56 -20.53 0.22 5.84
C ALA A 56 -20.55 1.40 4.87
N VAL A 57 -21.30 1.31 3.77
CA VAL A 57 -21.47 2.41 2.81
C VAL A 57 -21.99 3.67 3.53
N PRO A 58 -21.23 4.76 3.63
CA PRO A 58 -21.81 6.07 3.79
C PRO A 58 -21.93 6.65 2.38
N GLU A 59 -23.16 6.69 1.89
CA GLU A 59 -23.45 7.41 0.67
C GLU A 59 -22.89 8.84 0.76
N ARG A 60 -22.24 9.26 -0.33
CA ARG A 60 -21.66 10.59 -0.61
C ARG A 60 -20.23 10.81 -0.13
N SER A 61 -19.28 10.81 -1.08
CA SER A 61 -18.53 12.02 -1.45
C SER A 61 -17.38 11.71 -2.42
N THR A 62 -17.68 11.66 -3.72
CA THR A 62 -16.72 11.87 -4.80
C THR A 62 -16.27 13.35 -4.88
N ALA A 63 -15.88 13.97 -3.76
CA ALA A 63 -15.71 15.43 -3.69
C ALA A 63 -14.50 15.96 -2.90
N ILE A 64 -13.46 15.15 -2.61
CA ILE A 64 -12.27 15.68 -1.90
C ILE A 64 -10.96 15.34 -2.64
N ALA A 65 -10.97 15.54 -3.96
CA ALA A 65 -9.73 15.56 -4.75
C ALA A 65 -9.19 16.98 -5.03
N GLU A 66 -9.84 18.06 -4.57
CA GLU A 66 -9.52 19.43 -5.03
C GLU A 66 -9.38 20.49 -3.91
N ALA A 67 -8.89 20.13 -2.72
CA ALA A 67 -8.79 21.15 -1.64
C ALA A 67 -7.62 20.98 -0.65
N ALA A 68 -6.51 20.35 -1.05
CA ALA A 68 -5.33 20.29 -0.19
C ALA A 68 -4.08 20.68 -0.97
N LEU A 69 -3.91 22.00 -1.17
CA LEU A 69 -2.65 22.76 -1.02
C LEU A 69 -2.91 24.21 -1.48
N PRO A 70 -2.85 25.16 -0.55
CA PRO A 70 -1.73 26.09 -0.64
C PRO A 70 -0.90 26.02 0.63
N HIS A 71 0.34 25.53 0.51
CA HIS A 71 1.37 25.85 1.50
C HIS A 71 1.61 27.36 1.41
N LYS A 72 1.01 28.11 2.34
CA LYS A 72 1.43 29.47 2.66
C LYS A 72 2.82 29.34 3.31
N VAL A 73 3.86 29.60 2.53
CA VAL A 73 5.17 29.99 3.06
C VAL A 73 5.07 31.51 3.20
N GLU A 74 4.96 32.02 4.42
CA GLU A 74 5.21 33.44 4.70
C GLU A 74 6.65 33.59 5.19
N GLU A 75 7.31 34.58 4.59
CA GLU A 75 8.62 35.24 4.85
C GLU A 75 9.70 34.52 5.67
#